data_AF-L7Q0L7-F1
#
_entry.id   AF-L7Q0L7-F1
#
_cell.length_a   1.000
_cell.length_b   1.000
_cell.length_c   1.000
_cell.angle_alpha   90.00
_cell.angle_beta   90.00
_cell.angle_gamma   90.00
#
_symmetry.space_group_name_H-M   'P 1'
#
loop_
_entity.id
_entity.type
_entity.pdbx_description
1 polymer ?
#
loop_
_entity_poly.entity_id
_entity_poly.type
_entity_poly.pdbx_seq_one_letter_code
_entity_poly.pdbx_strand_id
1 'polypeptide(L)'
;QIAADQRYKGIVDAFVRIPKEQGFISFWRGNLANVIRYFPTQALNFAFKDTYKTFFLAGVDKRTQFGRYFLGNLASGGAAGATGLCFVYPLDFARTRLAADVGSGQARQFTGLGNCISTIAKQDGVRGLYQGFFVSIQGIIVYRASYFGTYDTVKGMLPDPKNTPILVSWLIAQTVTTGAGIISYPFDTVRRRMMMQSGRSKEDRMYKGTMDCWKKI
;
A
#
# COMPACT_ATOMS: atom_id res chain seq x y z
N GLN A 1 19.03 2.00 -11.63
CA GLN A 1 18.02 0.99 -12.01
C GLN A 1 18.76 -0.25 -12.46
N ILE A 2 18.20 -1.45 -12.26
CA ILE A 2 18.76 -2.66 -12.86
C ILE A 2 18.73 -2.50 -14.38
N ALA A 3 19.84 -2.80 -15.05
CA ALA A 3 19.91 -2.78 -16.51
C ALA A 3 18.88 -3.74 -17.12
N ALA A 4 18.40 -3.48 -18.33
CA ALA A 4 17.26 -4.21 -18.90
C ALA A 4 17.50 -5.73 -19.00
N ASP A 5 18.73 -6.09 -19.34
CA ASP A 5 19.28 -7.44 -19.41
C ASP A 5 19.42 -8.12 -18.03
N GLN A 6 19.58 -7.33 -16.97
CA GLN A 6 19.75 -7.83 -15.60
C GLN A 6 18.44 -7.96 -14.81
N ARG A 7 17.29 -7.54 -15.38
CA ARG A 7 15.97 -7.62 -14.72
C ARG A 7 15.64 -9.07 -14.37
N TYR A 8 14.98 -9.27 -13.23
CA TYR A 8 14.50 -10.58 -12.83
C TYR A 8 13.42 -11.07 -13.80
N LYS A 9 13.54 -12.33 -14.24
CA LYS A 9 12.62 -12.94 -15.22
C LYS A 9 11.30 -13.39 -14.60
N GLY A 10 11.27 -13.54 -13.27
CA GLY A 10 10.09 -13.97 -12.52
C GLY A 10 10.41 -14.23 -11.06
N ILE A 11 9.43 -14.81 -10.33
CA ILE A 11 9.54 -15.05 -8.89
C ILE A 11 10.67 -16.03 -8.56
N VAL A 12 10.75 -17.15 -9.28
CA VAL A 12 11.79 -18.18 -9.06
C VAL A 12 13.19 -17.62 -9.33
N ASP A 13 13.35 -16.88 -10.43
CA ASP A 13 14.61 -16.23 -10.79
C ASP A 13 15.07 -15.24 -9.71
N ALA A 14 14.17 -14.38 -9.22
CA ALA A 14 14.46 -13.45 -8.13
C ALA A 14 14.84 -14.18 -6.83
N PHE A 15 14.12 -15.24 -6.48
CA PHE A 15 14.37 -16.00 -5.25
C PHE A 15 15.74 -16.69 -5.26
N VAL A 16 16.18 -17.18 -6.42
CA VAL A 16 17.49 -17.83 -6.58
C VAL A 16 18.63 -16.80 -6.65
N ARG A 17 18.40 -15.65 -7.27
CA ARG A 17 19.44 -14.63 -7.51
C ARG A 17 19.71 -13.72 -6.32
N ILE A 18 18.68 -13.27 -5.60
CA ILE A 18 18.84 -12.32 -4.49
C ILE A 18 19.86 -12.80 -3.43
N PRO A 19 19.83 -14.06 -2.95
CA PRO A 19 20.83 -14.53 -1.98
C PRO A 19 22.25 -14.52 -2.53
N LYS A 20 22.42 -14.81 -3.82
CA LYS A 20 23.73 -14.86 -4.50
C LYS A 20 24.28 -13.45 -4.77
N GLU A 21 23.43 -12.51 -5.14
CA GLU A 21 23.82 -11.15 -5.52
C GLU A 21 23.98 -10.21 -4.31
N GLN A 22 23.14 -10.38 -3.28
CA GLN A 22 23.05 -9.42 -2.18
C GLN A 22 23.20 -10.06 -0.78
N GLY A 23 23.29 -11.39 -0.69
CA GLY A 23 23.27 -12.14 0.56
C GLY A 23 21.85 -12.45 1.05
N PHE A 24 21.71 -13.58 1.76
CA PHE A 24 20.41 -14.12 2.19
C PHE A 24 19.57 -13.16 3.04
N ILE A 25 20.20 -12.35 3.91
CA ILE A 25 19.51 -11.38 4.78
C ILE A 25 18.79 -10.28 3.96
N SER A 26 19.14 -10.10 2.68
CA SER A 26 18.56 -9.06 1.84
C SER A 26 17.08 -9.27 1.52
N PHE A 27 16.52 -10.46 1.73
CA PHE A 27 15.06 -10.66 1.70
C PHE A 27 14.30 -9.81 2.71
N TRP A 28 14.92 -9.42 3.83
CA TRP A 28 14.32 -8.58 4.86
C TRP A 28 14.69 -7.10 4.71
N ARG A 29 15.29 -6.71 3.59
CA ARG A 29 15.68 -5.32 3.34
C ARG A 29 14.45 -4.41 3.35
N GLY A 30 14.46 -3.39 4.20
CA GLY A 30 13.33 -2.49 4.43
C GLY A 30 12.27 -3.00 5.42
N ASN A 31 12.39 -4.22 5.96
CA ASN A 31 11.38 -4.78 6.88
C ASN A 31 11.25 -4.02 8.21
N LEU A 32 12.31 -3.32 8.65
CA LEU A 32 12.25 -2.46 9.84
C LEU A 32 11.10 -1.44 9.77
N ALA A 33 10.84 -0.89 8.58
CA ALA A 33 9.73 0.03 8.38
C ALA A 33 8.37 -0.63 8.67
N ASN A 34 8.20 -1.93 8.40
CA ASN A 34 6.95 -2.64 8.69
C ASN A 34 6.69 -2.79 10.17
N VAL A 35 7.75 -3.17 10.90
CA VAL A 35 7.70 -3.36 12.35
C VAL A 35 7.33 -2.04 13.02
N ILE A 36 8.03 -0.96 12.66
CA ILE A 36 7.77 0.37 13.21
C ILE A 36 6.38 0.85 12.82
N ARG A 37 5.97 0.71 11.55
CA ARG A 37 4.70 1.24 11.02
C ARG A 37 3.47 0.72 11.77
N TYR A 38 3.52 -0.48 12.34
CA TYR A 38 2.40 -1.06 13.06
C TYR A 38 1.94 -0.17 14.23
N PHE A 39 2.86 0.27 15.09
CA PHE A 39 2.55 1.07 16.28
C PHE A 39 1.82 2.40 15.98
N PRO A 40 2.36 3.32 15.15
CA PRO A 40 1.70 4.58 14.85
C PRO A 40 0.40 4.37 14.06
N THR A 41 0.34 3.35 13.20
CA THR A 41 -0.91 3.03 12.49
C THR A 41 -2.01 2.64 13.49
N GLN A 42 -1.70 1.82 14.50
CA GLN A 42 -2.67 1.47 15.52
C GLN A 42 -3.05 2.67 16.38
N ALA A 43 -2.08 3.48 16.83
CA ALA A 43 -2.37 4.70 17.59
C ALA A 43 -3.33 5.64 16.86
N LEU A 44 -3.10 5.87 15.56
CA LEU A 44 -3.97 6.70 14.72
C LEU A 44 -5.35 6.06 14.49
N ASN A 45 -5.40 4.73 14.33
CA ASN A 45 -6.69 4.03 14.25
C ASN A 45 -7.49 4.19 15.54
N PHE A 46 -6.87 4.02 16.71
CA PHE A 46 -7.54 4.24 18.00
C PHE A 46 -8.01 5.69 18.16
N ALA A 47 -7.23 6.66 17.70
CA ALA A 47 -7.59 8.08 17.80
C ALA A 47 -8.72 8.51 16.85
N PHE A 48 -8.73 8.02 15.60
CA PHE A 48 -9.56 8.61 14.55
C PHE A 48 -10.64 7.70 13.96
N LYS A 49 -10.53 6.38 14.11
CA LYS A 49 -11.44 5.44 13.43
C LYS A 49 -12.89 5.62 13.89
N ASP A 50 -13.10 5.73 15.20
CA ASP A 50 -14.45 5.87 15.74
C ASP A 50 -15.00 7.28 15.48
N THR A 51 -14.17 8.32 15.53
CA THR A 51 -14.55 9.69 15.13
C THR A 51 -15.05 9.72 13.69
N TYR A 52 -14.31 9.14 12.74
CA TYR A 52 -14.74 9.11 11.33
C TYR A 52 -15.96 8.21 11.12
N LYS A 53 -16.07 7.07 11.82
CA LYS A 53 -17.28 6.25 11.75
C LYS A 53 -18.50 7.01 12.24
N THR A 54 -18.41 7.64 13.41
CA THR A 54 -19.52 8.45 13.93
C THR A 54 -19.85 9.59 12.97
N PHE A 55 -18.84 10.31 12.47
CA PHE A 55 -19.07 11.43 11.55
C PHE A 55 -19.78 11.02 10.24
N PHE A 56 -19.40 9.89 9.64
CA PHE A 56 -19.94 9.47 8.33
C PHE A 56 -21.09 8.46 8.39
N LEU A 57 -21.29 7.77 9.52
CA LEU A 57 -22.26 6.68 9.66
C LEU A 57 -23.27 6.88 10.81
N ALA A 58 -23.15 7.94 11.63
CA ALA A 58 -24.15 8.20 12.66
C ALA A 58 -25.55 8.37 12.04
N GLY A 59 -26.51 7.61 12.58
CA GLY A 59 -27.90 7.62 12.13
C GLY A 59 -28.15 6.92 10.78
N VAL A 60 -27.16 6.22 10.20
CA VAL A 60 -27.34 5.47 8.96
C VAL A 60 -27.54 3.99 9.24
N ASP A 61 -28.71 3.48 8.91
CA ASP A 61 -29.04 2.05 9.07
C ASP A 61 -28.60 1.24 7.85
N LYS A 62 -27.82 0.16 8.09
CA LYS A 62 -27.29 -0.71 7.04
C LYS A 62 -28.39 -1.42 6.23
N ARG A 63 -29.52 -1.76 6.86
CA ARG A 63 -30.61 -2.57 6.28
C ARG A 63 -31.55 -1.72 5.42
N THR A 64 -31.88 -0.51 5.86
CA THR A 64 -32.82 0.37 5.15
C THR A 64 -32.12 1.32 4.18
N GLN A 65 -30.85 1.67 4.43
CA GLN A 65 -30.12 2.68 3.66
C GLN A 65 -28.76 2.15 3.16
N PHE A 66 -28.74 0.98 2.52
CA PHE A 66 -27.52 0.32 2.07
C PHE A 66 -26.57 1.24 1.28
N GLY A 67 -27.07 1.98 0.29
CA GLY A 67 -26.24 2.87 -0.53
C GLY A 67 -25.56 3.97 0.28
N ARG A 68 -26.30 4.61 1.21
CA ARG A 68 -25.76 5.64 2.11
C ARG A 68 -24.77 5.05 3.11
N TYR A 69 -25.05 3.85 3.64
CA TYR A 69 -24.14 3.13 4.52
C TYR A 69 -22.83 2.77 3.80
N PHE A 70 -22.92 2.26 2.57
CA PHE A 70 -21.78 1.90 1.75
C PHE A 70 -20.89 3.13 1.48
N LEU A 71 -21.48 4.23 0.99
CA LEU A 71 -20.74 5.47 0.74
C LEU A 71 -20.13 6.06 2.02
N GLY A 72 -20.87 6.07 3.14
CA GLY A 72 -20.37 6.53 4.43
C GLY A 72 -19.20 5.68 4.94
N ASN A 73 -19.24 4.36 4.73
CA ASN A 73 -18.17 3.46 5.13
C ASN A 73 -16.91 3.62 4.24
N LEU A 74 -17.09 3.91 2.94
CA LEU A 74 -15.99 4.28 2.05
C LEU A 74 -15.37 5.62 2.44
N ALA A 75 -16.18 6.65 2.72
CA ALA A 75 -15.71 7.95 3.15
C ALA A 75 -14.97 7.88 4.48
N SER A 76 -15.55 7.19 5.48
CA SER A 76 -14.92 6.91 6.77
C SER A 76 -13.58 6.19 6.60
N GLY A 77 -13.56 5.17 5.74
CA GLY A 77 -12.37 4.39 5.48
C GLY A 77 -11.27 5.13 4.73
N GLY A 78 -11.65 5.92 3.73
CA GLY A 78 -10.76 6.78 2.96
C GLY A 78 -10.16 7.88 3.84
N ALA A 79 -10.98 8.55 4.66
CA ALA A 79 -10.53 9.59 5.58
C ALA A 79 -9.58 9.04 6.65
N ALA A 80 -9.95 7.94 7.32
CA ALA A 80 -9.08 7.28 8.29
C ALA A 80 -7.75 6.82 7.65
N GLY A 81 -7.82 6.25 6.43
CA GLY A 81 -6.66 5.85 5.65
C GLY A 81 -5.75 7.02 5.29
N ALA A 82 -6.32 8.13 4.79
CA ALA A 82 -5.59 9.34 4.44
C ALA A 82 -4.89 9.95 5.67
N THR A 83 -5.61 10.10 6.79
CA THR A 83 -5.05 10.59 8.05
C THR A 83 -3.92 9.70 8.55
N GLY A 84 -4.11 8.38 8.50
CA GLY A 84 -3.04 7.42 8.82
C GLY A 84 -1.79 7.66 7.97
N LEU A 85 -1.98 7.70 6.65
CA LEU A 85 -0.89 7.92 5.69
C LEU A 85 -0.22 9.28 5.88
N CYS A 86 -0.91 10.34 6.32
CA CYS A 86 -0.25 11.63 6.60
C CYS A 86 0.95 11.48 7.53
N PHE A 87 0.94 10.53 8.46
CA PHE A 87 2.06 10.28 9.38
C PHE A 87 2.95 9.12 8.96
N VAL A 88 2.37 8.01 8.50
CA VAL A 88 3.14 6.77 8.27
C VAL A 88 3.65 6.61 6.83
N TYR A 89 3.24 7.45 5.89
CA TYR A 89 3.64 7.32 4.49
C TYR A 89 5.15 7.37 4.25
N PRO A 90 5.97 8.18 4.96
CA PRO A 90 7.42 8.13 4.83
C PRO A 90 8.02 6.75 5.14
N LEU A 91 7.40 5.97 6.03
CA LEU A 91 7.83 4.60 6.33
C LEU A 91 7.52 3.66 5.15
N ASP A 92 6.33 3.77 4.55
CA ASP A 92 5.96 3.01 3.35
C ASP A 92 6.87 3.33 2.16
N PHE A 93 7.17 4.62 1.98
CA PHE A 93 8.10 5.11 0.97
C PHE A 93 9.48 4.49 1.17
N ALA A 94 10.05 4.60 2.37
CA ALA A 94 11.39 4.09 2.64
C ALA A 94 11.45 2.55 2.56
N ARG A 95 10.41 1.84 3.01
CA ARG A 95 10.28 0.39 2.80
C ARG A 95 10.41 0.05 1.32
N THR A 96 9.65 0.74 0.46
CA THR A 96 9.60 0.48 -0.98
C THR A 96 10.95 0.78 -1.64
N ARG A 97 11.59 1.88 -1.26
CA ARG A 97 12.91 2.27 -1.77
C ARG A 97 14.01 1.32 -1.36
N LEU A 98 14.01 0.87 -0.11
CA LEU A 98 14.96 -0.11 0.39
C LEU A 98 14.76 -1.48 -0.27
N ALA A 99 13.51 -1.92 -0.46
CA ALA A 99 13.21 -3.18 -1.12
C ALA A 99 13.59 -3.18 -2.62
N ALA A 100 13.54 -2.01 -3.28
CA ALA A 100 13.95 -1.85 -4.67
C ALA A 100 15.48 -1.65 -4.85
N ASP A 101 16.22 -1.48 -3.76
CA ASP A 101 17.66 -1.27 -3.79
C ASP A 101 18.39 -2.61 -3.91
N VAL A 102 18.80 -2.90 -5.14
CA VAL A 102 19.54 -4.11 -5.51
C VAL A 102 21.05 -4.04 -5.25
N GLY A 103 21.55 -2.92 -4.72
CA GLY A 103 22.99 -2.77 -4.46
C GLY A 103 23.50 -3.72 -3.37
N SER A 104 24.76 -4.14 -3.49
CA SER A 104 25.52 -4.87 -2.47
C SER A 104 26.71 -4.01 -1.98
N GLY A 105 27.08 -4.15 -0.70
CA GLY A 105 28.17 -3.38 -0.10
C GLY A 105 28.04 -1.86 -0.32
N GLN A 106 29.08 -1.26 -0.92
CA GLN A 106 29.17 0.17 -1.23
C GLN A 106 28.27 0.63 -2.38
N ALA A 107 27.77 -0.30 -3.21
CA ALA A 107 26.86 0.03 -4.33
C ALA A 107 25.40 0.25 -3.88
N ARG A 108 25.11 0.17 -2.58
CA ARG A 108 23.77 0.40 -2.02
C ARG A 108 23.38 1.86 -2.12
N GLN A 109 22.16 2.12 -2.61
CA GLN A 109 21.61 3.48 -2.65
C GLN A 109 21.36 4.04 -1.26
N PHE A 110 20.92 3.19 -0.33
CA PHE A 110 20.64 3.58 1.05
C PHE A 110 21.21 2.58 2.04
N THR A 111 21.72 3.07 3.17
CA THR A 111 22.25 2.21 4.25
C THR A 111 21.16 1.66 5.16
N GLY A 112 19.99 2.30 5.20
CA GLY A 112 18.86 1.88 6.03
C GLY A 112 17.69 2.86 6.01
N LEU A 113 16.71 2.64 6.89
CA LEU A 113 15.46 3.43 6.97
C LEU A 113 15.72 4.92 7.21
N GLY A 114 16.47 5.26 8.26
CA GLY A 114 16.76 6.66 8.61
C GLY A 114 17.57 7.37 7.53
N ASN A 115 18.56 6.69 6.95
CA ASN A 115 19.35 7.23 5.84
C ASN A 115 18.47 7.47 4.59
N CYS A 116 17.59 6.53 4.23
CA CYS A 116 16.66 6.72 3.11
C CYS A 116 15.76 7.95 3.29
N ILE A 117 15.17 8.10 4.48
CA ILE A 117 14.29 9.24 4.78
C ILE A 117 15.09 10.55 4.77
N SER A 118 16.24 10.59 5.45
CA SER A 118 17.08 11.80 5.56
C SER A 118 17.62 12.24 4.19
N THR A 119 18.15 11.32 3.40
CA THR A 119 18.71 11.61 2.07
C THR A 119 17.64 12.20 1.14
N ILE A 120 16.47 11.57 1.08
CA ILE A 120 15.38 12.04 0.20
C ILE A 120 14.79 13.36 0.72
N ALA A 121 14.64 13.53 2.03
CA ALA A 121 14.18 14.79 2.60
C ALA A 121 15.15 15.95 2.30
N LYS A 122 16.46 15.71 2.30
CA LYS A 122 17.47 16.73 1.95
C LYS A 122 17.46 17.06 0.46
N GLN A 123 17.23 16.08 -0.42
CA GLN A 123 17.27 16.27 -1.88
C GLN A 123 15.98 16.85 -2.46
N ASP A 124 14.82 16.30 -2.07
CA ASP A 124 13.51 16.61 -2.68
C ASP A 124 12.52 17.24 -1.68
N GLY A 125 12.96 17.50 -0.44
CA GLY A 125 12.10 17.98 0.62
C GLY A 125 11.08 16.93 1.10
N VAL A 126 10.15 17.37 1.95
CA VAL A 126 9.05 16.54 2.45
C VAL A 126 8.20 16.00 1.30
N ARG A 127 7.99 16.79 0.24
CA ARG A 127 7.23 16.36 -0.95
C ARG A 127 7.81 15.11 -1.60
N GLY A 128 9.13 14.92 -1.58
CA GLY A 128 9.79 13.71 -2.09
C GLY A 128 9.37 12.44 -1.36
N LEU A 129 9.15 12.51 -0.04
CA LEU A 129 8.72 11.36 0.78
C LEU A 129 7.26 10.98 0.54
N TYR A 130 6.43 11.90 0.05
CA TYR A 130 4.99 11.72 -0.17
C TYR A 130 4.60 11.52 -1.63
N GLN A 131 5.56 11.19 -2.51
CA GLN A 131 5.27 10.86 -3.90
C GLN A 131 4.36 9.63 -4.00
N GLY A 132 3.24 9.77 -4.72
CA GLY A 132 2.21 8.74 -4.85
C GLY A 132 1.11 8.78 -3.78
N PHE A 133 1.10 9.76 -2.87
CA PHE A 133 0.13 9.83 -1.77
C PHE A 133 -1.34 9.79 -2.23
N PHE A 134 -1.71 10.63 -3.21
CA PHE A 134 -3.09 10.69 -3.70
C PHE A 134 -3.58 9.40 -4.37
N VAL A 135 -2.74 8.76 -5.20
CA VAL A 135 -3.11 7.48 -5.83
C VAL A 135 -3.21 6.36 -4.79
N SER A 136 -2.48 6.48 -3.67
CA SER A 136 -2.60 5.55 -2.54
C SER A 136 -3.97 5.66 -1.87
N ILE A 137 -4.48 6.88 -1.66
CA ILE A 137 -5.82 7.10 -1.10
C ILE A 137 -6.89 6.53 -2.05
N GLN A 138 -6.78 6.79 -3.34
CA GLN A 138 -7.68 6.21 -4.35
C GLN A 138 -7.65 4.67 -4.30
N GLY A 139 -6.46 4.08 -4.24
CA GLY A 139 -6.28 2.64 -4.09
C GLY A 139 -6.94 2.08 -2.82
N ILE A 140 -6.86 2.78 -1.68
CA ILE A 140 -7.54 2.39 -0.44
C ILE A 140 -9.06 2.38 -0.62
N ILE A 141 -9.63 3.41 -1.27
CA ILE A 141 -11.07 3.49 -1.51
C ILE A 141 -11.52 2.36 -2.43
N VAL A 142 -10.83 2.13 -3.54
CA VAL A 142 -11.13 1.03 -4.48
C VAL A 142 -11.00 -0.34 -3.82
N TYR A 143 -9.94 -0.55 -3.04
CA TYR A 143 -9.75 -1.78 -2.28
C TYR A 143 -10.90 -2.00 -1.30
N ARG A 144 -11.29 -0.99 -0.51
CA ARG A 144 -12.39 -1.11 0.45
C ARG A 144 -13.74 -1.32 -0.23
N ALA A 145 -14.02 -0.62 -1.32
CA ALA A 145 -15.25 -0.79 -2.10
C ALA A 145 -15.37 -2.22 -2.62
N SER A 146 -14.29 -2.73 -3.22
CA SER A 146 -14.23 -4.10 -3.73
C SER A 146 -14.35 -5.13 -2.61
N TYR A 147 -13.63 -4.91 -1.50
CA TYR A 147 -13.66 -5.80 -0.34
C TYR A 147 -15.06 -5.88 0.28
N PHE A 148 -15.67 -4.75 0.65
CA PHE A 148 -16.98 -4.74 1.29
C PHE A 148 -18.09 -5.21 0.34
N GLY A 149 -18.06 -4.76 -0.93
CA GLY A 149 -19.03 -5.19 -1.93
C GLY A 149 -19.01 -6.69 -2.15
N THR A 150 -17.82 -7.27 -2.33
CA THR A 150 -17.67 -8.72 -2.54
C THR A 150 -17.99 -9.49 -1.26
N TYR A 151 -17.52 -9.02 -0.10
CA TYR A 151 -17.77 -9.71 1.18
C TYR A 151 -19.25 -9.76 1.54
N ASP A 152 -19.98 -8.64 1.42
CA ASP A 152 -21.41 -8.59 1.73
C ASP A 152 -22.21 -9.45 0.73
N THR A 153 -21.83 -9.46 -0.55
CA THR A 153 -22.45 -10.32 -1.58
C THR A 153 -22.25 -11.80 -1.25
N VAL A 154 -21.01 -12.21 -1.00
CA VAL A 154 -20.69 -13.61 -0.68
C VAL A 154 -21.38 -14.05 0.61
N LYS A 155 -21.43 -13.20 1.64
CA LYS A 155 -22.19 -13.50 2.86
C LYS A 155 -23.69 -13.62 2.63
N GLY A 156 -24.27 -12.82 1.74
CA GLY A 156 -25.70 -12.90 1.39
C GLY A 156 -26.06 -14.18 0.64
N MET A 157 -25.10 -14.83 -0.02
CA MET A 157 -25.27 -16.10 -0.73
C MET A 157 -25.08 -17.33 0.17
N LEU A 158 -24.57 -17.16 1.40
CA LEU A 158 -24.39 -18.28 2.33
C LEU A 158 -25.72 -18.72 2.93
N PRO A 159 -26.04 -20.03 2.94
CA PRO A 159 -27.27 -20.56 3.54
C PRO A 159 -27.38 -20.30 5.04
N ASP A 160 -26.27 -20.40 5.76
CA ASP A 160 -26.16 -20.03 7.18
C ASP A 160 -24.86 -19.28 7.47
N PRO A 161 -24.88 -17.94 7.40
CA PRO A 161 -23.70 -17.11 7.64
C PRO A 161 -23.18 -17.16 9.09
N LYS A 162 -23.97 -17.65 10.05
CA LYS A 162 -23.60 -17.69 11.47
C LYS A 162 -22.93 -19.01 11.85
N ASN A 163 -23.35 -20.12 11.24
CA ASN A 163 -22.79 -21.45 11.51
C ASN A 163 -21.84 -21.96 10.40
N THR A 164 -21.34 -21.06 9.54
CA THR A 164 -20.37 -21.43 8.50
C THR A 164 -19.06 -21.95 9.14
N PRO A 165 -18.54 -23.13 8.74
CA PRO A 165 -17.28 -23.65 9.26
C PRO A 165 -16.13 -22.65 9.14
N ILE A 166 -15.20 -22.66 10.10
CA ILE A 166 -14.07 -21.73 10.17
C ILE A 166 -13.24 -21.76 8.88
N LEU A 167 -13.00 -22.95 8.32
CA LEU A 167 -12.25 -23.12 7.08
C LEU A 167 -12.92 -22.42 5.89
N VAL A 168 -14.24 -22.55 5.77
CA VAL A 168 -15.02 -21.91 4.69
C VAL A 168 -15.00 -20.39 4.86
N SER A 169 -15.21 -19.89 6.08
CA SER A 169 -15.12 -18.46 6.39
C SER A 169 -13.72 -17.89 6.08
N TRP A 170 -12.67 -18.66 6.37
CA TRP A 170 -11.29 -18.28 6.06
C TRP A 170 -11.04 -18.26 4.54
N LEU A 171 -11.48 -19.28 3.80
CA LEU A 171 -11.35 -19.33 2.34
C LEU A 171 -12.08 -18.17 1.65
N ILE A 172 -13.28 -17.84 2.13
CA ILE A 172 -14.04 -16.68 1.66
C ILE A 172 -13.25 -15.39 1.93
N ALA A 173 -12.73 -15.21 3.15
CA ALA A 173 -11.94 -14.04 3.48
C ALA A 173 -10.69 -13.91 2.61
N GLN A 174 -9.96 -15.01 2.34
CA GLN A 174 -8.79 -15.01 1.45
C GLN A 174 -9.17 -14.68 0.00
N THR A 175 -10.26 -15.26 -0.51
CA THR A 175 -10.73 -15.03 -1.88
C THR A 175 -11.14 -13.57 -2.08
N VAL A 176 -11.92 -13.03 -1.15
CA VAL A 176 -12.34 -11.61 -1.17
C VAL A 176 -11.14 -10.68 -1.07
N THR A 177 -10.21 -10.95 -0.16
CA THR A 177 -9.00 -10.14 0.03
C THR A 177 -8.13 -10.15 -1.23
N THR A 178 -7.95 -11.33 -1.84
CA THR A 178 -7.17 -11.49 -3.08
C THR A 178 -7.83 -10.76 -4.25
N GLY A 179 -9.14 -10.93 -4.44
CA GLY A 179 -9.90 -10.26 -5.49
C GLY A 179 -9.86 -8.73 -5.36
N ALA A 180 -10.11 -8.20 -4.16
CA ALA A 180 -10.00 -6.76 -3.89
C ALA A 180 -8.56 -6.24 -4.10
N GLY A 181 -7.56 -7.06 -3.74
CA GLY A 181 -6.15 -6.80 -4.00
C GLY A 181 -5.85 -6.66 -5.48
N ILE A 182 -6.33 -7.59 -6.32
CA ILE A 182 -6.16 -7.58 -7.77
C ILE A 182 -6.82 -6.34 -8.39
N ILE A 183 -8.06 -6.02 -8.00
CA ILE A 183 -8.80 -4.85 -8.53
C ILE A 183 -8.08 -3.53 -8.21
N SER A 184 -7.52 -3.42 -7.01
CA SER A 184 -6.78 -2.22 -6.58
C SER A 184 -5.30 -2.20 -7.00
N TYR A 185 -4.77 -3.30 -7.54
CA TYR A 185 -3.35 -3.47 -7.86
C TYR A 185 -2.78 -2.43 -8.85
N PRO A 186 -3.53 -1.98 -9.89
CA PRO A 186 -3.05 -0.91 -10.76
C PRO A 186 -2.69 0.38 -9.99
N PHE A 187 -3.47 0.73 -8.97
CA PHE A 187 -3.19 1.88 -8.12
C PHE A 187 -1.91 1.70 -7.29
N ASP A 188 -1.68 0.50 -6.74
CA ASP A 188 -0.43 0.19 -6.02
C ASP A 188 0.78 0.23 -6.96
N THR A 189 0.61 -0.22 -8.21
CA THR A 189 1.67 -0.16 -9.23
C THR A 189 2.08 1.29 -9.50
N VAL A 190 1.11 2.18 -9.80
CA VAL A 190 1.38 3.60 -10.03
C VAL A 190 1.95 4.27 -8.78
N ARG A 191 1.42 3.95 -7.59
CA ARG A 191 1.96 4.41 -6.30
C ARG A 191 3.45 4.13 -6.19
N ARG A 192 3.86 2.87 -6.36
CA ARG A 192 5.28 2.47 -6.24
C ARG A 192 6.13 3.11 -7.32
N ARG A 193 5.66 3.18 -8.57
CA ARG A 193 6.37 3.84 -9.68
C ARG A 193 6.64 5.32 -9.40
N MET A 194 5.69 6.01 -8.78
CA MET A 194 5.84 7.39 -8.31
C MET A 194 6.86 7.51 -7.17
N MET A 195 6.84 6.62 -6.17
CA MET A 195 7.85 6.60 -5.08
C MET A 195 9.29 6.44 -5.62
N MET A 196 9.46 5.70 -6.71
CA MET A 196 10.78 5.50 -7.35
C MET A 196 11.34 6.74 -8.08
N GLN A 197 10.55 7.81 -8.21
CA GLN A 197 11.00 9.06 -8.85
C GLN A 197 11.76 9.99 -7.90
N SER A 198 11.55 9.88 -6.59
CA SER A 198 12.19 10.79 -5.63
C SER A 198 13.71 10.57 -5.57
N GLY A 199 14.49 11.64 -5.41
CA GLY A 199 15.95 11.62 -5.43
C GLY A 199 16.56 11.44 -6.82
N ARG A 200 15.75 11.47 -7.88
CA ARG A 200 16.23 11.54 -9.27
C ARG A 200 16.30 13.00 -9.73
N SER A 201 17.30 13.29 -10.55
CA SER A 201 17.39 14.55 -11.31
C SER A 201 16.13 14.78 -12.15
N LYS A 202 15.85 16.03 -12.53
CA LYS A 202 14.65 16.33 -13.34
C LYS A 202 14.67 15.63 -14.71
N GLU A 203 15.87 15.40 -15.25
CA GLU A 203 16.10 14.75 -16.54
C GLU A 203 15.89 13.23 -16.45
N ASP A 204 16.24 12.60 -15.32
CA ASP A 204 16.09 11.15 -15.09
C ASP A 204 14.70 10.72 -14.59
N ARG A 205 13.79 11.69 -14.39
CA ARG A 205 12.41 11.44 -13.96
C ARG A 205 11.60 10.89 -15.12
N MET A 206 11.19 9.63 -14.99
CA MET A 206 10.35 8.94 -15.98
C MET A 206 8.90 9.46 -15.96
N TYR A 207 8.42 9.92 -14.80
CA TYR A 207 7.05 10.37 -14.60
C TYR A 207 7.00 11.77 -14.02
N LYS A 208 6.25 12.67 -14.65
CA LYS A 208 6.04 14.05 -14.18
C LYS A 208 5.00 14.15 -13.05
N GLY A 209 4.11 13.17 -12.98
CA GLY A 209 3.03 13.11 -11.99
C GLY A 209 2.21 11.83 -12.14
N THR A 210 1.22 11.64 -11.27
CA THR A 210 0.38 10.44 -11.24
C THR A 210 -0.32 10.18 -12.58
N MET A 211 -0.91 11.21 -13.20
CA MET A 211 -1.62 11.06 -14.48
C MET A 211 -0.67 10.73 -15.64
N ASP A 212 0.54 11.30 -15.65
CA ASP A 212 1.59 10.96 -16.61
C ASP A 212 2.07 9.51 -16.41
N CYS A 213 2.13 9.05 -15.16
CA CYS A 213 2.45 7.66 -14.83
C CYS A 213 1.39 6.68 -15.35
N TRP A 214 0.09 6.99 -15.16
CA TRP A 214 -1.00 6.19 -15.73
C TRP A 214 -0.96 6.11 -17.26
N LYS A 215 -0.62 7.20 -17.95
CA LYS A 215 -0.59 7.23 -19.43
C LYS A 215 0.61 6.50 -20.03
N LYS A 216 1.72 6.40 -19.31
CA LYS A 216 2.98 5.82 -19.80
C LYS A 216 3.16 4.34 -19.50
N ILE A 217 2.37 3.79 -18.57
CA ILE A 217 2.33 2.37 -18.26
C ILE A 217 1.34 1.71 -19.22
#